data_AF-A0A7S4CNM1-F1
#
_entry.id   AF-A0A7S4CNM1-F1
#
_cell.length_a   1.000
_cell.length_b   1.000
_cell.length_c   1.000
_cell.angle_alpha   90.00
_cell.angle_beta   90.00
_cell.angle_gamma   90.00
#
_symmetry.space_group_name_H-M   'P 1'
#
loop_
_entity.id
_entity.type
_entity.pdbx_description
1 polymer ?
#
loop_
_entity_poly.entity_id
_entity_poly.type
_entity_poly.pdbx_seq_one_letter_code
_entity_poly.pdbx_strand_id
1 'polypeptide(L)'
;FFFVPLPCTMLLAGRFDGLAAQFQYLRYVVDSAQMHLAQQKKEFEARQRWVEQSNKLQAPTVDLDVGGTRFRTTPQTLSYEADGMLKVLISGDFVMEAEVDGSLFIDRDPLQFAHILSYLREPEAFTPPFAAHERNALLRDAAYYCLR
;
A
#
# COMPACT_ATOMS: atom_id res chain seq x y z
N PHE A 1 32.00 13.40 4.59
CA PHE A 1 33.00 12.48 5.16
C PHE A 1 32.32 11.62 6.20
N PHE A 2 32.18 10.32 5.92
CA PHE A 2 31.55 9.36 6.81
C PHE A 2 32.63 8.84 7.77
N PHE A 3 32.66 9.31 9.01
CA PHE A 3 33.61 8.84 10.01
C PHE A 3 33.04 7.55 10.61
N VAL A 4 33.63 6.40 10.28
CA VAL A 4 33.21 5.11 10.85
C VAL A 4 34.05 4.88 12.12
N PRO A 5 33.47 4.97 13.32
CA PRO A 5 34.21 4.75 14.56
C PRO A 5 34.72 3.31 14.62
N LEU A 6 35.96 3.12 15.06
CA LEU A 6 36.55 1.80 15.25
C LEU A 6 35.76 0.99 16.30
N PRO A 7 35.45 -0.29 16.06
CA PRO A 7 34.88 -1.14 17.11
C PRO A 7 35.94 -1.35 18.22
N CYS A 8 35.54 -1.19 19.49
CA CYS A 8 36.42 -1.30 20.66
C CYS A 8 37.26 -2.59 20.71
N THR A 9 36.83 -3.66 20.03
CA THR A 9 37.55 -4.93 19.97
C THR A 9 38.87 -4.88 19.22
N MET A 10 39.09 -3.90 18.33
CA MET A 10 40.36 -3.73 17.60
C MET A 10 41.41 -2.92 18.36
N LEU A 11 41.03 -2.21 19.42
CA LEU A 11 41.95 -1.41 20.23
C LEU A 11 42.75 -2.23 21.26
N LEU A 12 42.33 -3.47 21.53
CA LEU A 12 42.91 -4.32 22.59
C LEU A 12 43.95 -5.34 22.09
N ALA A 13 44.16 -5.49 20.78
CA ALA A 13 45.14 -6.42 20.24
C ALA A 13 46.54 -5.78 20.16
N GLY A 14 47.25 -5.77 21.30
CA GLY A 14 48.67 -5.43 21.34
C GLY A 14 49.52 -6.48 20.62
N ARG A 15 50.40 -6.01 19.72
CA ARG A 15 51.32 -6.73 18.80
C ARG A 15 50.71 -7.20 17.48
N PHE A 16 51.15 -6.53 16.42
CA PHE A 16 50.81 -6.75 15.03
C PHE A 16 51.32 -8.10 14.51
N ASP A 17 50.40 -8.95 14.05
CA ASP A 17 50.53 -9.56 12.73
C ASP A 17 49.91 -8.57 11.74
N GLY A 18 50.73 -7.63 11.25
CA GLY A 18 50.28 -6.34 10.72
C GLY A 18 49.30 -6.39 9.54
N LEU A 19 49.31 -7.48 8.80
CA LEU A 19 48.46 -7.66 7.64
C LEU A 19 47.04 -8.10 8.02
N ALA A 20 46.88 -8.94 9.05
CA ALA A 20 45.59 -9.48 9.45
C ALA A 20 44.68 -8.41 10.08
N ALA A 21 45.23 -7.58 10.97
CA ALA A 21 44.50 -6.46 11.57
C ALA A 21 44.07 -5.43 10.51
N GLN A 22 44.92 -5.17 9.51
CA GLN A 22 44.62 -4.26 8.41
C GLN A 22 43.52 -4.81 7.48
N PHE A 23 43.55 -6.12 7.17
CA PHE A 23 42.47 -6.77 6.43
C PHE A 23 41.15 -6.75 7.20
N GLN A 24 41.18 -6.98 8.53
CA GLN A 24 39.98 -6.98 9.35
C GLN A 24 39.36 -5.57 9.43
N TYR A 25 40.20 -4.54 9.54
CA TYR A 25 39.76 -3.13 9.47
C TYR A 25 39.14 -2.80 8.11
N LEU A 26 39.80 -3.19 7.01
CA LEU A 26 39.27 -2.96 5.66
C LEU A 26 37.91 -3.65 5.47
N ARG A 27 37.75 -4.89 5.96
CA ARG A 27 36.48 -5.62 5.92
C ARG A 27 35.39 -4.88 6.69
N TYR A 28 35.69 -4.42 7.90
CA TYR A 28 34.75 -3.62 8.70
C TYR A 28 34.30 -2.34 7.98
N VAL A 29 35.23 -1.62 7.34
CA VAL A 29 34.90 -0.41 6.57
C VAL A 29 33.98 -0.73 5.39
N VAL A 30 34.28 -1.81 4.66
CA VAL A 30 33.44 -2.26 3.53
C VAL A 30 32.06 -2.69 4.00
N ASP A 31 31.97 -3.52 5.04
CA ASP A 31 30.69 -4.01 5.59
C ASP A 31 29.84 -2.84 6.10
N SER A 32 30.45 -1.87 6.79
CA SER A 32 29.78 -0.67 7.29
C SER A 32 29.27 0.22 6.15
N ALA A 33 30.06 0.43 5.09
CA ALA A 33 29.63 1.18 3.91
C ALA A 33 28.48 0.46 3.18
N GLN A 34 28.54 -0.87 3.06
CA GLN A 34 27.48 -1.68 2.47
C GLN A 34 26.18 -1.59 3.28
N MET A 35 26.24 -1.63 4.62
CA MET A 35 25.06 -1.47 5.46
C MET A 35 24.41 -0.10 5.28
N HIS A 36 25.19 0.99 5.20
CA HIS A 36 24.65 2.32 4.93
C HIS A 36 24.00 2.43 3.56
N LEU A 37 24.64 1.90 2.51
CA LEU A 37 24.06 1.84 1.17
C LEU A 37 22.78 1.01 1.15
N ALA A 38 22.73 -0.12 1.85
CA ALA A 38 21.55 -0.97 1.94
C ALA A 38 20.40 -0.25 2.66
N GLN A 39 20.70 0.50 3.72
CA GLN A 39 19.69 1.28 4.44
C GLN A 39 19.16 2.44 3.59
N GLN A 40 20.05 3.21 2.95
CA GLN A 40 19.66 4.27 2.03
C GLN A 40 18.84 3.73 0.86
N LYS A 41 19.20 2.56 0.32
CA LYS A 41 18.43 1.89 -0.74
C LYS A 41 17.04 1.52 -0.25
N LYS A 42 16.90 0.93 0.94
CA LYS A 42 15.58 0.62 1.53
C LYS A 42 14.72 1.87 1.72
N GLU A 43 15.30 2.95 2.23
CA GLU A 43 14.61 4.24 2.43
C GLU A 43 14.18 4.85 1.09
N PHE A 44 15.06 4.79 0.07
CA PHE A 44 14.76 5.28 -1.26
C PHE A 44 13.65 4.47 -1.94
N GLU A 45 13.71 3.14 -1.86
CA GLU A 45 12.67 2.26 -2.38
C GLU A 45 11.33 2.50 -1.69
N ALA A 46 11.31 2.64 -0.37
CA ALA A 46 10.09 2.98 0.38
C ALA A 46 9.51 4.33 -0.06
N ARG A 47 10.38 5.33 -0.25
CA ARG A 47 9.98 6.65 -0.76
C ARG A 47 9.44 6.58 -2.18
N GLN A 48 10.08 5.82 -3.07
CA GLN A 48 9.60 5.63 -4.44
C GLN A 48 8.24 4.95 -4.46
N ARG A 49 8.03 3.90 -3.66
CA ARG A 49 6.72 3.24 -3.53
C ARG A 49 5.65 4.20 -3.05
N TRP A 50 5.95 5.04 -2.06
CA TRP A 50 4.99 6.03 -1.56
C TRP A 50 4.59 7.05 -2.64
N VAL A 51 5.58 7.56 -3.39
CA VAL A 51 5.31 8.50 -4.50
C VAL A 51 4.49 7.83 -5.59
N GLU A 52 4.83 6.60 -5.97
CA GLU A 52 4.11 5.86 -6.99
C GLU A 52 2.66 5.55 -6.58
N GLN A 53 2.46 5.12 -5.33
CA GLN A 53 1.13 4.89 -4.77
C GLN A 53 0.31 6.18 -4.73
N SER A 54 0.90 7.30 -4.28
CA SER A 54 0.23 8.60 -4.26
C SER A 54 -0.18 9.06 -5.67
N ASN A 55 0.70 8.89 -6.67
CA ASN A 55 0.40 9.20 -8.06
C ASN A 55 -0.73 8.32 -8.63
N LYS A 56 -0.76 7.03 -8.27
CA LYS A 56 -1.87 6.13 -8.69
C LYS A 56 -3.21 6.54 -8.09
N LEU A 57 -3.25 7.01 -6.85
CA LEU A 57 -4.48 7.49 -6.24
C LEU A 57 -4.97 8.83 -6.84
N GLN A 58 -4.06 9.59 -7.46
CA GLN A 58 -4.39 10.77 -8.27
C GLN A 58 -4.72 10.43 -9.74
N ALA A 59 -4.70 9.15 -10.12
CA ALA A 59 -5.07 8.73 -11.47
C ALA A 59 -6.54 9.06 -11.77
N PRO A 60 -6.90 9.28 -13.05
CA PRO A 60 -8.28 9.57 -13.43
C PRO A 60 -9.24 8.40 -13.12
N THR A 61 -8.71 7.19 -12.97
CA THR A 61 -9.48 5.96 -12.71
C THR A 61 -8.77 5.07 -11.69
N VAL A 62 -9.57 4.33 -10.93
CA VAL A 62 -9.15 3.34 -9.93
C VAL A 62 -9.64 1.95 -10.37
N ASP A 63 -8.74 0.98 -10.29
CA ASP A 63 -9.03 -0.43 -10.53
C ASP A 63 -9.25 -1.17 -9.21
N LEU A 64 -10.33 -1.92 -9.14
CA LEU A 64 -10.75 -2.70 -7.98
C LEU A 64 -10.91 -4.17 -8.40
N ASP A 65 -10.46 -5.08 -7.56
CA ASP A 65 -10.76 -6.49 -7.67
C ASP A 65 -11.72 -6.86 -6.53
N VAL A 66 -12.96 -7.24 -6.87
CA VAL A 66 -13.99 -7.57 -5.88
C VAL A 66 -14.35 -9.03 -6.01
N GLY A 67 -13.90 -9.84 -5.05
CA GLY A 67 -14.12 -11.29 -5.05
C GLY A 67 -13.62 -12.00 -6.32
N GLY A 68 -12.59 -11.47 -6.99
CA GLY A 68 -12.05 -11.99 -8.25
C GLY A 68 -12.63 -11.33 -9.52
N THR A 69 -13.51 -10.34 -9.39
CA THR A 69 -14.09 -9.60 -10.53
C THR A 69 -13.53 -8.19 -10.61
N ARG A 70 -13.10 -7.79 -11.81
CA ARG A 70 -12.52 -6.47 -12.07
C ARG A 70 -13.59 -5.39 -12.24
N PHE A 71 -13.46 -4.32 -11.47
CA PHE A 71 -14.21 -3.09 -11.61
C PHE A 71 -13.25 -1.94 -11.87
N ARG A 72 -13.66 -1.01 -12.73
CA ARG A 72 -12.96 0.25 -12.99
C ARG A 72 -13.92 1.40 -12.79
N THR A 73 -13.50 2.38 -12.00
CA THR A 73 -14.30 3.57 -11.69
C THR A 73 -13.41 4.79 -11.45
N THR A 74 -13.97 5.92 -11.05
CA THR A 74 -13.21 7.12 -10.72
C THR A 74 -13.15 7.35 -9.20
N PRO A 75 -12.11 8.06 -8.70
CA PRO A 75 -12.06 8.49 -7.31
C PRO A 75 -13.28 9.31 -6.89
N GLN A 76 -13.86 10.10 -7.80
CA GLN A 76 -15.05 10.89 -7.50
C GLN A 76 -16.26 10.01 -7.17
N THR A 77 -16.48 8.93 -7.92
CA THR A 77 -17.58 7.98 -7.65
C THR A 77 -17.41 7.30 -6.29
N LEU A 78 -16.20 6.83 -5.96
CA LEU A 78 -15.94 6.18 -4.67
C LEU A 78 -15.97 7.16 -3.49
N SER A 79 -15.79 8.46 -3.75
CA SER A 79 -15.86 9.53 -2.76
C SER A 79 -17.25 10.17 -2.64
N TYR A 80 -18.26 9.61 -3.31
CA TYR A 80 -19.63 10.15 -3.25
C TYR A 80 -20.12 10.27 -1.81
N GLU A 81 -19.96 9.20 -1.01
CA GLU A 81 -20.19 9.25 0.43
C GLU A 81 -18.94 9.75 1.16
N ALA A 82 -19.07 10.91 1.80
CA ALA A 82 -17.94 11.61 2.41
C ALA A 82 -17.29 10.88 3.60
N ASP A 83 -18.03 9.98 4.25
CA ASP A 83 -17.59 9.20 5.41
C ASP A 83 -17.50 7.69 5.10
N GLY A 84 -17.69 7.30 3.84
CA GLY A 84 -17.73 5.89 3.43
C GLY A 84 -16.35 5.22 3.47
N MET A 85 -16.33 3.90 3.72
CA MET A 85 -15.10 3.09 3.70
C MET A 85 -14.36 3.24 2.37
N LEU A 86 -15.09 3.25 1.25
CA LEU A 86 -14.52 3.32 -0.10
C LEU A 86 -13.69 4.58 -0.33
N LYS A 87 -14.10 5.72 0.24
CA LYS A 87 -13.32 6.96 0.20
C LYS A 87 -12.01 6.79 0.96
N VAL A 88 -12.06 6.27 2.18
CA VAL A 88 -10.85 6.02 3.00
C VAL A 88 -9.85 5.12 2.27
N LEU A 89 -10.35 4.10 1.54
CA LEU A 89 -9.50 3.20 0.75
C LEU A 89 -8.74 3.92 -0.37
N ILE A 90 -9.32 4.98 -0.96
CA ILE A 90 -8.68 5.75 -2.04
C ILE A 90 -7.98 7.02 -1.56
N SER A 91 -8.19 7.46 -0.32
CA SER A 91 -7.49 8.61 0.27
C SER A 91 -5.99 8.36 0.46
N GLY A 92 -5.56 7.09 0.46
CA GLY A 92 -4.17 6.72 0.74
C GLY A 92 -3.80 6.72 2.22
N ASP A 93 -4.78 6.99 3.10
CA ASP A 93 -4.63 6.95 4.55
C ASP A 93 -4.49 5.52 5.09
N PHE A 94 -4.87 4.52 4.29
CA PHE A 94 -4.64 3.10 4.55
C PHE A 94 -3.68 2.52 3.53
N VAL A 95 -2.60 1.91 4.01
CA VAL A 95 -1.70 1.09 3.20
C VAL A 95 -2.39 -0.24 2.94
N MET A 96 -3.24 -0.30 1.92
CA MET A 96 -3.59 -1.58 1.32
C MET A 96 -2.47 -2.00 0.39
N GLU A 97 -2.07 -3.27 0.51
CA GLU A 97 -1.22 -3.91 -0.48
C GLU A 97 -2.04 -4.02 -1.78
N ALA A 98 -1.77 -3.12 -2.72
CA ALA A 98 -2.30 -3.25 -4.06
C ALA A 98 -1.77 -4.56 -4.66
N GLU A 99 -2.57 -5.19 -5.50
CA GLU A 99 -2.17 -6.38 -6.25
C GLU A 99 -0.98 -6.07 -7.19
N VAL A 100 -0.37 -7.11 -7.75
CA VAL A 100 0.79 -6.97 -8.65
C VAL A 100 0.49 -6.06 -9.84
N ASP A 101 -0.75 -6.04 -10.32
CA ASP A 101 -1.24 -5.18 -11.40
C ASP A 101 -1.75 -3.81 -10.91
N GLY A 102 -1.77 -3.57 -9.60
CA GLY A 102 -2.06 -2.27 -8.99
C GLY A 102 -3.51 -2.02 -8.61
N SER A 103 -4.40 -3.02 -8.70
CA SER A 103 -5.78 -2.94 -8.19
C SER A 103 -5.86 -3.08 -6.69
N LEU A 104 -6.96 -2.57 -6.13
CA LEU A 104 -7.32 -2.77 -4.74
C LEU A 104 -8.25 -3.97 -4.61
N PHE A 105 -7.83 -4.98 -3.85
CA PHE A 105 -8.65 -6.15 -3.59
C PHE A 105 -9.68 -5.90 -2.48
N ILE A 106 -10.92 -6.35 -2.71
CA ILE A 106 -12.05 -6.27 -1.79
C ILE A 106 -12.68 -7.66 -1.70
N ASP A 107 -12.67 -8.25 -0.51
CA ASP A 107 -13.20 -9.59 -0.26
C ASP A 107 -14.73 -9.57 -0.09
N ARG A 108 -15.46 -9.17 -1.14
CA ARG A 108 -16.93 -9.07 -1.19
C ARG A 108 -17.52 -9.67 -2.47
N ASP A 109 -18.84 -9.82 -2.49
CA ASP A 109 -19.57 -10.35 -3.64
C ASP A 109 -19.62 -9.32 -4.78
N PRO A 110 -19.10 -9.66 -5.99
CA PRO A 110 -19.10 -8.74 -7.12
C PRO A 110 -20.52 -8.36 -7.61
N LEU A 111 -21.52 -9.21 -7.44
CA LEU A 111 -22.90 -8.91 -7.83
C LEU A 111 -23.49 -7.79 -6.96
N GLN A 112 -23.26 -7.86 -5.66
CA GLN A 112 -23.69 -6.80 -4.74
C GLN A 112 -22.90 -5.52 -4.98
N PHE A 113 -21.60 -5.63 -5.22
CA PHE A 113 -20.77 -4.48 -5.52
C PHE A 113 -21.19 -3.74 -6.78
N ALA A 114 -21.70 -4.43 -7.81
CA ALA A 114 -22.25 -3.78 -9.00
C ALA A 114 -23.44 -2.86 -8.67
N HIS A 115 -24.30 -3.25 -7.74
CA HIS A 115 -25.39 -2.40 -7.25
C HIS A 115 -24.87 -1.23 -6.43
N ILE A 116 -23.90 -1.46 -5.53
CA ILE A 116 -23.22 -0.39 -4.78
C ILE A 116 -22.64 0.65 -5.74
N LEU A 117 -21.92 0.21 -6.78
CA LEU A 117 -21.31 1.11 -7.74
C LEU A 117 -22.34 1.87 -8.59
N SER A 118 -23.48 1.23 -8.90
CA SER A 118 -24.59 1.89 -9.58
C SER A 118 -25.22 2.98 -8.70
N TYR A 119 -25.41 2.70 -7.41
CA TYR A 119 -25.87 3.68 -6.42
C TYR A 119 -24.91 4.87 -6.30
N LEU A 120 -23.59 4.63 -6.22
CA LEU A 120 -22.59 5.70 -6.10
C LEU A 120 -22.48 6.59 -7.35
N ARG A 121 -22.91 6.10 -8.52
CA ARG A 121 -22.92 6.88 -9.77
C ARG A 121 -24.16 7.76 -9.88
N GLU A 122 -25.32 7.19 -9.59
CA GLU A 122 -26.64 7.82 -9.78
C GLU A 122 -27.57 7.49 -8.61
N PRO A 123 -27.35 8.08 -7.43
CA PRO A 123 -28.08 7.74 -6.20
C PRO A 123 -29.57 8.05 -6.29
N GLU A 124 -29.94 9.11 -7.02
CA GLU A 124 -31.34 9.52 -7.21
C GLU A 124 -32.12 8.58 -8.14
N ALA A 125 -31.44 7.89 -9.06
CA ALA A 125 -32.04 6.95 -10.01
C ALA A 125 -31.89 5.49 -9.58
N PHE A 126 -31.18 5.22 -8.49
CA PHE A 126 -30.89 3.88 -8.04
C PHE A 126 -32.15 3.15 -7.58
N THR A 127 -32.42 1.98 -8.17
CA THR A 127 -33.49 1.09 -7.74
C THR A 127 -32.89 -0.20 -7.21
N PRO A 128 -33.13 -0.56 -5.93
CA PRO A 128 -32.61 -1.80 -5.37
C PRO A 128 -33.32 -3.02 -5.99
N PRO A 129 -32.70 -4.22 -5.92
CA PRO A 129 -33.29 -5.43 -6.47
C PRO A 129 -34.70 -5.74 -5.94
N PHE A 130 -35.54 -6.37 -6.77
CA PHE A 130 -36.91 -6.73 -6.37
C PHE A 130 -36.96 -7.95 -5.44
N ALA A 131 -35.98 -8.84 -5.52
CA ALA A 131 -35.94 -10.02 -4.66
C ALA A 131 -35.50 -9.64 -3.24
N ALA A 132 -36.27 -10.08 -2.23
CA ALA A 132 -35.99 -9.72 -0.85
C ALA A 132 -34.62 -10.20 -0.35
N HIS A 133 -34.18 -11.38 -0.80
CA HIS A 133 -32.88 -11.93 -0.42
C HIS A 133 -31.71 -11.12 -1.00
N GLU A 134 -31.83 -10.67 -2.26
CA GLU A 134 -30.83 -9.80 -2.89
C GLU A 134 -30.78 -8.43 -2.21
N ARG A 135 -31.93 -7.82 -1.87
CA ARG A 135 -31.92 -6.57 -1.09
C ARG A 135 -31.24 -6.73 0.26
N ASN A 136 -31.51 -7.83 0.97
CA ASN A 136 -30.88 -8.07 2.25
C ASN A 136 -29.38 -8.30 2.12
N ALA A 137 -28.92 -8.91 1.03
CA ALA A 137 -27.49 -9.01 0.72
C ALA A 137 -26.89 -7.63 0.44
N LEU A 138 -27.54 -6.84 -0.41
CA LEU A 138 -27.12 -5.48 -0.73
C LEU A 138 -27.01 -4.60 0.52
N LEU A 139 -27.98 -4.66 1.44
CA LEU A 139 -27.95 -3.89 2.68
C LEU A 139 -26.80 -4.29 3.61
N ARG A 140 -26.44 -5.59 3.66
CA ARG A 140 -25.26 -6.04 4.41
C ARG A 140 -23.97 -5.49 3.81
N ASP A 141 -23.87 -5.47 2.49
CA ASP A 141 -22.70 -4.94 1.79
C ASP A 141 -22.63 -3.41 1.88
N ALA A 142 -23.76 -2.71 1.77
CA ALA A 142 -23.84 -1.28 2.00
C ALA A 142 -23.35 -0.91 3.41
N ALA A 143 -23.75 -1.68 4.43
CA ALA A 143 -23.27 -1.52 5.79
C ALA A 143 -21.76 -1.80 5.92
N TYR A 144 -21.25 -2.82 5.22
CA TYR A 144 -19.82 -3.11 5.17
C TYR A 144 -19.01 -1.93 4.61
N TYR A 145 -19.51 -1.29 3.55
CA TYR A 145 -18.87 -0.10 2.95
C TYR A 145 -19.16 1.21 3.71
N CYS A 146 -19.88 1.15 4.84
CA CYS A 146 -20.32 2.31 5.62
C CYS A 146 -21.15 3.32 4.81
N LEU A 147 -21.99 2.85 3.90
CA LEU A 147 -22.93 3.67 3.15
C LEU A 147 -24.22 3.86 3.96
N ARG A 148 -24.80 5.06 3.93
CA ARG A 148 -25.98 5.44 4.72
C ARG A 148 -27.24 5.54 3.87
#